data_AF-A0A0C2G9M9-F1
#
_entry.id   AF-A0A0C2G9M9-F1
#
_cell.length_a   1.000
_cell.length_b   1.000
_cell.length_c   1.000
_cell.angle_alpha   90.00
_cell.angle_beta   90.00
_cell.angle_gamma   90.00
#
_symmetry.space_group_name_H-M   'P 1'
#
loop_
_entity.id
_entity.type
_entity.pdbx_description
1 polymer ?
#
loop_
_entity_poly.entity_id
_entity_poly.type
_entity_poly.pdbx_seq_one_letter_code
_entity_poly.pdbx_strand_id
1 'polypeptide(L)'
;MYTTLRDIHICHNFTRKPYLKSSISITYRRLVASGWAQDSDGYAKWASKMPALTYDCTIAEKSNTQADCTKDTYTAEAGHSLNWHKERYPATREETLEKAVTAWYEKLANVDLDDQTTYNDKVKANAEFFANVRVLV
;
A
#
# COMPACT_ATOMS: atom_id res chain seq x y z
N MET A 1 8.95 -2.48 17.58
CA MET A 1 8.81 -1.27 16.76
C MET A 1 7.57 -1.46 15.90
N TYR A 2 6.46 -0.84 16.28
CA TYR A 2 5.17 -0.97 15.60
C TYR A 2 5.17 -0.06 14.37
N THR A 3 4.67 -0.55 13.22
CA THR A 3 4.60 0.27 12.00
C THR A 3 3.17 0.79 11.86
N THR A 4 3.02 2.08 12.11
CA THR A 4 1.77 2.84 12.00
C THR A 4 1.27 2.84 10.55
N LEU A 5 -0.04 2.81 10.36
CA LEU A 5 -0.68 2.84 9.04
C LEU A 5 -0.11 3.98 8.18
N ARG A 6 0.24 3.70 6.93
CA ARG A 6 0.84 4.65 5.99
C ARG A 6 -0.28 5.40 5.25
N ASP A 7 -0.04 6.64 4.85
CA ASP A 7 -1.06 7.54 4.30
C ASP A 7 -1.68 6.95 3.03
N ILE A 8 -2.94 6.52 3.13
CA ILE A 8 -3.70 5.93 2.04
C ILE A 8 -4.75 6.95 1.61
N HIS A 9 -4.49 7.61 0.48
CA HIS A 9 -5.40 8.59 -0.10
C HIS A 9 -6.29 7.90 -1.12
N ILE A 10 -7.53 7.64 -0.74
CA ILE A 10 -8.51 7.05 -1.64
C ILE A 10 -9.69 8.01 -1.76
N CYS A 11 -10.14 8.20 -2.99
CA CYS A 11 -11.20 9.12 -3.43
C CYS A 11 -12.61 8.90 -2.82
N HIS A 12 -12.75 8.09 -1.77
CA HIS A 12 -14.00 7.84 -1.07
C HIS A 12 -13.89 8.23 0.40
N ASN A 13 -14.85 8.99 0.94
CA ASN A 13 -14.88 9.39 2.34
C ASN A 13 -14.90 8.18 3.30
N PHE A 14 -13.82 7.96 4.05
CA PHE A 14 -13.53 6.70 4.72
C PHE A 14 -13.86 6.66 6.22
N THR A 15 -15.04 7.13 6.65
CA THR A 15 -15.31 7.35 8.09
C THR A 15 -15.92 6.19 8.89
N ARG A 16 -16.25 5.00 8.34
CA ARG A 16 -17.13 4.06 9.08
C ARG A 16 -16.81 2.55 9.15
N LYS A 17 -15.74 2.01 8.55
CA LYS A 17 -15.41 0.56 8.69
C LYS A 17 -13.90 0.29 8.77
N PRO A 18 -13.27 0.33 9.94
CA PRO A 18 -11.82 0.11 10.08
C PRO A 18 -11.39 -1.34 9.78
N TYR A 19 -12.27 -2.33 10.01
CA TYR A 19 -11.93 -3.75 9.92
C TYR A 19 -11.73 -4.28 8.49
N LEU A 20 -12.50 -3.79 7.51
CA LEU A 20 -12.39 -4.26 6.14
C LEU A 20 -11.08 -3.77 5.49
N LYS A 21 -10.65 -2.55 5.84
CA LYS A 21 -9.53 -1.85 5.19
C LYS A 21 -8.16 -2.42 5.51
N SER A 22 -7.98 -2.97 6.70
CA SER A 22 -6.71 -3.56 7.13
C SER A 22 -6.54 -5.00 6.63
N SER A 23 -7.64 -5.72 6.39
CA SER A 23 -7.60 -7.17 6.10
C SER A 23 -6.86 -7.55 4.81
N ILE A 24 -7.10 -6.83 3.71
CA ILE A 24 -6.48 -7.15 2.41
C ILE A 24 -4.99 -6.79 2.37
N SER A 25 -4.62 -5.62 2.91
CA SER A 25 -3.20 -5.24 3.02
C SER A 25 -2.42 -6.20 3.93
N ILE A 26 -3.02 -6.63 5.04
CA ILE A 26 -2.42 -7.65 5.92
C ILE A 26 -2.26 -8.98 5.17
N THR A 27 -3.21 -9.36 4.33
CA THR A 27 -3.14 -10.60 3.54
C THR A 27 -1.97 -10.58 2.57
N TYR A 28 -1.81 -9.51 1.78
CA TYR A 28 -0.67 -9.37 0.87
C TYR A 28 0.68 -9.30 1.61
N ARG A 29 0.74 -8.60 2.76
CA ARG A 29 1.94 -8.59 3.60
C ARG A 29 2.31 -9.98 4.10
N ARG A 30 1.33 -10.84 4.42
CA ARG A 30 1.57 -12.24 4.80
C ARG A 30 2.09 -13.08 3.63
N LEU A 31 1.55 -12.91 2.43
CA LEU A 31 2.05 -13.59 1.23
C LEU A 31 3.52 -13.23 0.97
N VAL A 32 3.85 -11.95 1.07
CA VAL A 32 5.22 -11.48 0.92
C VAL A 32 6.13 -11.98 2.04
N ALA A 33 5.67 -11.91 3.29
CA ALA A 33 6.47 -12.35 4.44
C ALA A 33 6.81 -13.84 4.38
N SER A 34 5.90 -14.65 3.84
CA SER A 34 6.08 -16.10 3.70
C SER A 34 6.87 -16.52 2.46
N GLY A 35 7.21 -15.57 1.57
CA GLY A 35 7.93 -15.85 0.33
C GLY A 35 7.08 -16.48 -0.78
N TRP A 36 5.75 -16.39 -0.67
CA TRP A 36 4.81 -16.89 -1.70
C TRP A 36 4.35 -15.79 -2.66
N ALA A 37 4.81 -14.56 -2.49
CA ALA A 37 4.52 -13.47 -3.39
C ALA A 37 5.39 -13.58 -4.65
N GLN A 38 4.75 -13.65 -5.82
CA GLN A 38 5.46 -13.68 -7.08
C GLN A 38 6.04 -12.31 -7.43
N ASP A 39 7.29 -12.30 -7.86
CA ASP A 39 7.99 -11.12 -8.38
C ASP A 39 8.44 -11.38 -9.82
N SER A 40 9.23 -10.50 -10.42
CA SER A 40 9.62 -10.67 -11.83
C SER A 40 10.58 -11.86 -12.07
N ASP A 41 11.19 -12.43 -11.03
CA ASP A 41 12.16 -13.55 -11.13
C ASP A 41 11.67 -14.83 -10.41
N GLY A 42 10.36 -14.92 -10.16
CA GLY A 42 9.73 -16.09 -9.56
C GLY A 42 9.01 -15.73 -8.27
N TYR A 43 9.71 -15.78 -7.14
CA TYR A 43 9.13 -15.50 -5.83
C TYR A 43 10.04 -14.60 -5.00
N ALA A 44 9.44 -13.55 -4.44
CA ALA A 44 10.13 -12.66 -3.52
C ALA A 44 10.60 -13.43 -2.29
N LYS A 45 11.83 -13.13 -1.83
CA LYS A 45 12.36 -13.76 -0.61
C LYS A 45 11.48 -13.49 0.62
N TRP A 46 11.38 -14.49 1.48
CA TRP A 46 10.66 -14.38 2.75
C TRP A 46 11.22 -13.24 3.63
N ALA A 47 10.36 -12.57 4.38
CA ALA A 47 10.75 -11.47 5.26
C ALA A 47 10.81 -11.92 6.71
N SER A 48 11.98 -11.83 7.35
CA SER A 48 12.16 -12.21 8.75
C SER A 48 11.43 -11.29 9.73
N LYS A 49 11.11 -10.06 9.32
CA LYS A 49 10.39 -9.06 10.12
C LYS A 49 9.38 -8.32 9.25
N MET A 50 8.10 -8.71 9.33
CA MET A 50 6.98 -8.01 8.69
C MET A 50 5.95 -7.61 9.76
N PRO A 51 6.07 -6.42 10.38
CA PRO A 51 5.15 -5.99 11.42
C PRO A 51 3.72 -5.86 10.88
N ALA A 52 2.75 -6.22 11.72
CA ALA A 52 1.33 -6.01 11.39
C ALA A 52 1.01 -4.52 11.35
N LEU A 53 0.14 -4.12 10.41
CA LEU A 53 -0.34 -2.75 10.31
C LEU A 53 -1.46 -2.52 11.34
N THR A 54 -1.43 -1.38 12.01
CA THR A 54 -2.48 -0.92 12.93
C THR A 54 -3.16 0.31 12.39
N TYR A 55 -4.50 0.32 12.38
CA TYR A 55 -5.28 1.48 11.90
C TYR A 55 -5.05 2.70 12.80
N ASP A 56 -4.67 3.80 12.17
CA ASP A 56 -4.48 5.10 12.84
C ASP A 56 -5.53 6.07 12.31
N CYS A 57 -6.43 6.49 13.20
CA CYS A 57 -7.52 7.41 12.87
C CYS A 57 -7.01 8.79 12.46
N THR A 58 -5.91 9.27 13.05
CA THR A 58 -5.32 10.58 12.76
C THR A 58 -4.84 10.62 11.31
N ILE A 59 -4.13 9.56 10.90
CA ILE A 59 -3.63 9.40 9.53
C ILE A 59 -4.79 9.26 8.54
N ALA A 60 -5.82 8.48 8.90
CA ALA A 60 -6.99 8.32 8.06
C ALA A 60 -7.78 9.63 7.87
N GLU A 61 -7.92 10.45 8.91
CA GLU A 61 -8.58 11.75 8.83
C GLU A 61 -7.82 12.71 7.91
N LYS A 62 -6.50 12.79 8.07
CA LYS A 62 -5.62 13.57 7.19
C LYS A 62 -5.65 13.09 5.74
N SER A 63 -5.63 11.78 5.54
CA SER A 63 -5.72 11.21 4.18
C SER A 63 -7.07 11.53 3.53
N ASN A 64 -8.16 11.57 4.31
CA ASN A 64 -9.47 11.98 3.81
C ASN A 64 -9.53 13.47 3.44
N THR A 65 -8.90 14.37 4.21
CA THR A 65 -8.93 15.81 3.90
C THR A 65 -8.12 16.15 2.65
N GLN A 66 -7.08 15.37 2.36
CA GLN A 66 -6.25 15.52 1.16
C GLN A 66 -6.85 14.84 -0.08
N ALA A 67 -7.77 13.88 0.09
CA ALA A 67 -8.40 13.16 -1.00
C ALA A 67 -9.27 14.10 -1.86
N ASP A 68 -8.77 14.39 -3.06
CA ASP A 68 -9.40 15.27 -4.05
C ASP A 68 -9.30 14.63 -5.42
N CYS A 69 -10.43 14.16 -5.96
CA CYS A 69 -10.44 13.40 -7.21
C CYS A 69 -10.13 14.24 -8.45
N THR A 70 -10.08 15.56 -8.32
CA THR A 70 -9.67 16.48 -9.39
C THR A 70 -8.14 16.55 -9.55
N LYS A 71 -7.36 16.16 -8.54
CA LYS A 71 -5.89 16.20 -8.56
C LYS A 71 -5.28 14.93 -9.09
N ASP A 72 -4.31 15.02 -10.01
CA ASP A 72 -3.61 13.83 -10.54
C ASP A 72 -2.34 13.47 -9.78
N THR A 73 -1.98 14.25 -8.76
CA THR A 73 -0.84 14.02 -7.89
C THR A 73 -1.17 14.41 -6.46
N TYR A 74 -0.60 13.70 -5.49
CA TYR A 74 -0.69 14.00 -4.07
C TYR A 74 0.71 14.06 -3.47
N THR A 75 0.85 14.75 -2.34
CA THR A 75 2.13 14.89 -1.62
C THR A 75 1.99 14.20 -0.27
N ALA A 76 2.95 13.34 0.07
CA ALA A 76 2.96 12.67 1.38
C ALA A 76 3.14 13.69 2.50
N GLU A 77 2.54 13.44 3.67
CA GLU A 77 2.87 14.22 4.85
C GLU A 77 4.30 13.92 5.34
N ALA A 78 4.90 14.89 6.05
CA ALA A 78 6.24 14.72 6.59
C ALA A 78 6.31 13.50 7.53
N GLY A 79 7.22 12.57 7.25
CA GLY A 79 7.38 11.32 8.01
C GLY A 79 6.45 10.19 7.55
N HIS A 80 5.62 10.43 6.53
CA HIS A 80 4.71 9.44 5.98
C HIS A 80 5.06 9.10 4.53
N SER A 81 4.60 7.92 4.11
CA SER A 81 4.65 7.46 2.72
C SER A 81 3.23 7.42 2.17
N LEU A 82 3.11 7.64 0.86
CA LEU A 82 1.83 7.90 0.21
C LEU A 82 1.55 6.84 -0.85
N ASN A 83 0.36 6.25 -0.76
CA ASN A 83 -0.28 5.57 -1.88
C ASN A 83 -1.60 6.26 -2.20
N TRP A 84 -1.96 6.29 -3.48
CA TRP A 84 -3.26 6.81 -3.92
C TRP A 84 -3.85 6.00 -5.06
N HIS A 85 -5.18 6.06 -5.19
CA HIS A 85 -5.93 5.37 -6.23
C HIS A 85 -7.23 6.11 -6.53
N LYS A 86 -7.62 6.12 -7.81
CA LYS A 86 -8.88 6.70 -8.29
C LYS A 86 -9.70 5.64 -9.00
N GLU A 87 -10.99 5.63 -8.72
CA GLU A 87 -11.98 4.85 -9.47
C GLU A 87 -13.08 5.77 -9.98
N ARG A 88 -13.72 5.38 -11.08
CA ARG A 88 -14.89 6.07 -11.59
C ARG A 88 -16.15 5.54 -10.90
N TYR A 89 -17.12 6.43 -10.67
CA TYR A 89 -18.49 6.04 -10.31
C TYR A 89 -19.05 5.04 -11.35
N PRO A 90 -19.78 3.99 -10.95
CA PRO A 90 -20.42 3.75 -9.64
C PRO A 90 -19.64 2.91 -8.62
N ALA A 91 -18.31 2.78 -8.74
CA ALA A 91 -17.53 1.97 -7.79
C ALA A 91 -17.81 2.34 -6.32
N THR A 92 -18.10 1.32 -5.51
CA THR A 92 -18.30 1.46 -4.07
C THR A 92 -16.97 1.71 -3.36
N ARG A 93 -17.04 2.10 -2.08
CA ARG A 93 -15.83 2.37 -1.27
C ARG A 93 -15.00 1.12 -1.09
N GLU A 94 -15.68 0.01 -0.80
CA GLU A 94 -15.10 -1.31 -0.62
C GLU A 94 -14.39 -1.76 -1.90
N GLU A 95 -15.06 -1.67 -3.06
CA GLU A 95 -14.45 -2.02 -4.35
C GLU A 95 -13.25 -1.12 -4.69
N THR A 96 -13.37 0.20 -4.49
CA THR A 96 -12.25 1.12 -4.74
C THR A 96 -11.04 0.76 -3.88
N LEU A 97 -11.24 0.42 -2.62
CA LEU A 97 -10.15 0.05 -1.72
C LEU A 97 -9.53 -1.29 -2.09
N GLU A 98 -10.33 -2.29 -2.42
CA GLU A 98 -9.85 -3.60 -2.85
C GLU A 98 -9.01 -3.47 -4.11
N LYS A 99 -9.49 -2.72 -5.11
CA LYS A 99 -8.73 -2.43 -6.33
C LYS A 99 -7.46 -1.65 -6.05
N ALA A 100 -7.52 -0.64 -5.19
CA ALA A 100 -6.36 0.17 -4.84
C ALA A 100 -5.23 -0.68 -4.26
N VAL A 101 -5.52 -1.45 -3.21
CA VAL A 101 -4.51 -2.28 -2.54
C VAL A 101 -3.99 -3.38 -3.48
N THR A 102 -4.87 -3.97 -4.29
CA THR A 102 -4.48 -4.98 -5.28
C THR A 102 -3.56 -4.38 -6.34
N ALA A 103 -3.93 -3.25 -6.94
CA ALA A 103 -3.11 -2.58 -7.96
C ALA A 103 -1.72 -2.16 -7.42
N TRP A 104 -1.65 -1.72 -6.16
CA TRP A 104 -0.36 -1.42 -5.54
C TRP A 104 0.47 -2.68 -5.29
N TYR A 105 -0.17 -3.78 -4.88
CA TYR A 105 0.51 -5.06 -4.67
C TYR A 105 1.05 -5.66 -5.97
N GLU A 106 0.24 -5.67 -7.04
CA GLU A 106 0.57 -6.23 -8.35
C GLU A 106 1.81 -5.59 -8.99
N LYS A 107 2.21 -4.38 -8.56
CA LYS A 107 3.45 -3.77 -9.02
C LYS A 107 4.70 -4.59 -8.67
N LEU A 108 4.63 -5.48 -7.68
CA LEU A 108 5.68 -6.45 -7.37
C LEU A 108 6.13 -7.25 -8.59
N ALA A 109 5.20 -7.64 -9.47
CA ALA A 109 5.51 -8.43 -10.66
C ALA A 109 6.45 -7.73 -11.66
N ASN A 110 6.67 -6.42 -11.51
CA ASN A 110 7.54 -5.63 -12.39
C ASN A 110 8.96 -5.46 -11.85
N VAL A 111 9.27 -6.00 -10.66
CA VAL A 111 10.58 -5.83 -10.03
C VAL A 111 11.09 -7.15 -9.49
N ASP A 112 12.40 -7.35 -9.60
CA ASP A 112 13.14 -8.38 -8.89
C ASP A 112 13.67 -7.72 -7.61
N LEU A 113 13.18 -8.19 -6.47
CA LEU A 113 13.58 -7.65 -5.17
C LEU A 113 14.85 -8.37 -4.74
N ASP A 114 15.93 -7.60 -4.65
CA ASP A 114 17.20 -8.13 -4.15
C ASP A 114 17.07 -8.76 -2.76
N ASP A 115 18.10 -9.52 -2.39
CA ASP A 115 18.19 -10.24 -1.11
C ASP A 115 17.96 -9.38 0.12
N GLN A 116 18.28 -8.08 0.02
CA GLN A 116 18.16 -7.11 1.10
C GLN A 116 16.85 -6.33 1.02
N THR A 117 16.07 -6.54 -0.05
CA THR A 117 14.81 -5.89 -0.34
C THR A 117 14.95 -4.37 -0.34
N THR A 118 16.03 -3.88 -0.94
CA THR A 118 16.40 -2.46 -0.89
C THR A 118 15.47 -1.61 -1.75
N TYR A 119 15.07 -0.45 -1.22
CA TYR A 119 14.38 0.55 -2.02
C TYR A 119 15.34 1.27 -2.98
N ASN A 120 15.48 0.73 -4.18
CA ASN A 120 16.36 1.27 -5.23
C ASN A 120 15.58 1.99 -6.35
N ASP A 121 16.31 2.55 -7.32
CA ASP A 121 15.70 3.30 -8.44
C ASP A 121 14.76 2.44 -9.30
N LYS A 122 15.00 1.13 -9.43
CA LYS A 122 14.10 0.23 -10.15
C LYS A 122 12.78 0.07 -9.42
N VAL A 123 12.83 -0.11 -8.10
CA VAL A 123 11.64 -0.19 -7.25
C VAL A 123 10.88 1.13 -7.29
N LYS A 124 11.58 2.27 -7.17
CA LYS A 124 10.95 3.58 -7.29
C LYS A 124 10.25 3.78 -8.63
N ALA A 125 10.88 3.38 -9.73
CA ALA A 125 10.31 3.58 -11.06
C ALA A 125 9.14 2.65 -11.38
N ASN A 126 9.15 1.41 -10.87
CA ASN A 126 8.23 0.36 -11.33
C ASN A 126 7.27 -0.16 -10.24
N ALA A 127 7.55 0.11 -8.97
CA ALA A 127 6.88 -0.49 -7.82
C ALA A 127 6.83 0.42 -6.59
N GLU A 128 6.78 1.75 -6.75
CA GLU A 128 6.75 2.71 -5.64
C GLU A 128 5.61 2.45 -4.65
N PHE A 129 4.41 2.15 -5.13
CA PHE A 129 3.28 1.87 -4.25
C PHE A 129 3.37 0.50 -3.57
N PHE A 130 4.00 -0.48 -4.22
CA PHE A 130 4.28 -1.77 -3.59
C PHE A 130 5.27 -1.61 -2.42
N ALA A 131 6.29 -0.76 -2.57
CA ALA A 131 7.28 -0.52 -1.50
C ALA A 131 6.61 -0.09 -0.18
N ASN A 132 5.51 0.65 -0.28
CA ASN A 132 4.71 1.07 0.88
C ASN A 132 3.84 -0.05 1.46
N VAL A 133 3.49 -1.07 0.66
CA VAL A 133 2.81 -2.30 1.12
C VAL A 133 3.75 -3.22 1.89
N ARG A 134 5.02 -3.35 1.48
CA ARG A 134 6.00 -4.26 2.11
C ARG A 134 6.87 -3.60 3.19
N VAL A 135 7.02 -2.28 3.22
CA VAL A 135 8.08 -1.59 4.01
C VAL A 135 9.46 -2.09 3.60
N LEU A 136 9.92 -1.63 2.45
CA LEU A 136 11.31 -1.82 2.04
C LEU A 136 12.24 -0.93 2.86
N VAL A 137 13.49 -1.36 3.01
CA VAL A 137 14.54 -0.67 3.79
C VAL A 137 15.40 0.19 2.89
#